data_AF-A0A2D3W5M5-F1
#
_entry.id   AF-A0A2D3W5M5-F1
#
_cell.length_a   1.000
_cell.length_b   1.000
_cell.length_c   1.000
_cell.angle_alpha   90.00
_cell.angle_beta   90.00
_cell.angle_gamma   90.00
#
_symmetry.space_group_name_H-M   'P 1'
#
loop_
_entity.id
_entity.type
_entity.pdbx_description
1 polymer ?
#
loop_
_entity_poly.entity_id
_entity_poly.type
_entity_poly.pdbx_seq_one_letter_code
_entity_poly.pdbx_strand_id
1 'polypeptide(L)'
;MNSSFITVVIIIWIVVLFALSLKSKSARSYKNEIVSLGVLGTFIGIAMGLYHFDVNNLKLSMPHLLEGLKTAFITSGVGILFSIILSIIKPPLKQNRSETLEALEIVVKEFNTNLIEQFGDNFKELNESVKNMITWQDNYKSMIKSHEDGIIKILSEIKTVSLLKENEQKNIQALIENLKNSSLHVRNSLEDTTSIVKENMQLLLREANGKL
;
A
#
# COMPACT_ATOMS: atom_id res chain seq x y z
N MET A 1 9.24 16.17 17.86
CA MET A 1 9.49 17.63 17.85
C MET A 1 9.07 18.12 16.47
N ASN A 2 8.10 19.04 16.34
CA ASN A 2 7.61 19.45 15.01
C ASN A 2 8.79 19.97 14.18
N SER A 3 8.97 19.49 12.95
CA SER A 3 10.10 19.91 12.10
C SER A 3 10.08 21.43 11.86
N SER A 4 8.88 22.03 11.79
CA SER A 4 8.64 23.47 11.82
C SER A 4 9.22 24.24 13.02
N PHE A 5 9.43 23.62 14.18
CA PHE A 5 10.07 24.28 15.32
C PHE A 5 11.58 24.37 15.13
N ILE A 6 12.19 23.29 14.61
CA ILE A 6 13.62 23.21 14.38
C ILE A 6 14.03 24.16 13.25
N THR A 7 13.21 24.27 12.19
CA THR A 7 13.44 25.23 11.10
C THR A 7 13.50 26.67 11.63
N VAL A 8 12.56 27.04 12.49
CA VAL A 8 12.48 28.38 13.10
C VAL A 8 13.71 28.64 13.98
N VAL A 9 14.15 27.67 14.77
CA VAL A 9 15.36 27.81 15.59
C VAL A 9 16.62 28.02 14.74
N ILE A 10 16.78 27.27 13.65
CA ILE A 10 17.91 27.42 12.73
C ILE A 10 17.87 28.80 12.06
N ILE A 11 16.70 29.24 11.60
CA ILE A 11 16.53 30.56 10.99
C ILE A 11 16.86 31.68 11.98
N ILE A 12 16.39 31.58 13.23
CA ILE A 12 16.70 32.57 14.28
C ILE A 12 18.20 32.64 14.54
N TRP A 13 18.89 31.49 14.61
CA TRP A 13 20.36 31.45 14.74
C TRP A 13 21.08 32.14 13.58
N ILE A 14 20.63 31.90 12.34
CA ILE A 14 21.17 32.56 11.14
C ILE A 14 20.95 34.08 11.21
N VAL A 15 19.76 34.53 11.62
CA VAL A 15 19.41 35.95 11.74
C VAL A 15 20.22 36.64 12.85
N VAL A 16 20.42 35.98 13.99
CA VAL A 16 21.24 36.51 15.09
C VAL A 16 22.70 36.67 14.65
N LEU A 17 23.27 35.67 13.97
CA LEU A 17 24.63 35.76 13.43
C LEU A 17 24.75 36.86 12.37
N PHE A 18 23.74 37.04 11.52
CA PHE A 18 23.68 38.14 10.55
C PHE A 18 23.66 39.51 11.25
N ALA A 19 22.83 39.70 12.28
CA ALA A 19 22.77 40.94 13.04
C ALA A 19 24.10 41.25 13.76
N LEU A 20 24.76 40.24 14.34
CA LEU A 20 26.08 40.36 14.96
C LEU A 20 27.17 40.71 13.93
N SER A 21 27.09 40.14 12.72
CA SER A 21 27.99 40.44 11.60
C SER A 21 27.90 41.90 11.15
N LEU A 22 26.70 42.49 11.15
CA LEU A 22 26.51 43.90 10.82
C LEU A 22 27.10 44.84 11.89
N LYS A 23 26.91 44.54 13.18
CA LYS A 23 27.35 45.38 14.31
C LYS A 23 28.87 45.37 14.55
N SER A 24 29.57 44.32 14.12
CA SER A 24 31.03 44.23 14.33
C SER A 24 31.81 45.22 13.46
N LYS A 25 32.67 46.04 14.10
CA LYS A 25 33.70 46.90 13.46
C LYS A 25 34.93 46.12 12.97
N SER A 26 34.97 44.81 13.20
CA SER A 26 36.09 43.95 12.78
C SER A 26 36.14 43.81 11.26
N ALA A 27 37.35 43.79 10.69
CA ALA A 27 37.60 43.51 9.27
C ALA A 27 37.29 42.05 8.87
N ARG A 28 36.89 41.20 9.83
CA ARG A 28 36.52 39.80 9.58
C ARG A 28 35.18 39.73 8.87
N SER A 29 35.19 39.28 7.62
CA SER A 29 33.98 39.01 6.83
C SER A 29 33.37 37.69 7.27
N TYR A 30 32.19 37.71 7.91
CA TYR A 30 31.43 36.51 8.30
C TYR A 30 30.65 35.86 7.15
N LYS A 31 30.93 36.28 5.91
CA LYS A 31 30.19 35.88 4.71
C LYS A 31 30.28 34.37 4.48
N ASN A 32 31.49 33.82 4.58
CA ASN A 32 31.74 32.40 4.34
C ASN A 32 31.10 31.55 5.44
N GLU A 33 31.18 32.01 6.69
CA GLU A 33 30.57 31.33 7.83
C GLU A 33 29.04 31.28 7.72
N ILE A 34 28.39 32.33 7.21
CA ILE A 34 26.93 32.35 6.98
C ILE A 34 26.51 31.38 5.87
N VAL A 35 27.28 31.29 4.78
CA VAL A 35 27.00 30.30 3.73
C VAL A 35 27.24 28.87 4.24
N SER A 36 28.36 28.63 4.93
CA SER A 36 28.63 27.32 5.55
C SER A 36 27.55 26.92 6.55
N LEU A 37 26.96 27.87 7.28
CA LEU A 37 25.82 27.60 8.18
C LEU A 37 24.54 27.26 7.40
N GLY A 38 24.30 27.92 6.26
CA GLY A 38 23.20 27.58 5.35
C GLY A 38 23.34 26.16 4.78
N VAL A 39 24.56 25.78 4.35
CA VAL A 39 24.88 24.43 3.88
C VAL A 39 24.73 23.39 5.00
N LEU A 40 25.13 23.72 6.23
CA LEU A 40 24.91 22.87 7.40
C LEU A 40 23.41 22.69 7.69
N GLY A 41 22.60 23.73 7.49
CA GLY A 41 21.14 23.65 7.56
C GLY A 41 20.55 22.67 6.54
N THR A 42 21.12 22.61 5.33
CA THR A 42 20.75 21.61 4.31
C THR A 42 21.02 20.19 4.79
N PHE A 43 22.19 19.95 5.35
CA PHE A 43 22.58 18.63 5.86
C PHE A 43 21.66 18.17 7.01
N ILE A 44 21.31 19.09 7.93
CA ILE A 44 20.38 18.82 9.03
C ILE A 44 18.95 18.56 8.50
N GLY A 45 18.47 19.35 7.53
CA GLY A 45 17.14 19.17 6.96
C GLY A 45 16.97 17.80 6.29
N ILE A 46 17.95 17.39 5.48
CA ILE A 46 17.94 16.06 4.84
C ILE A 46 18.04 14.95 5.89
N ALA A 47 18.96 15.07 6.86
CA ALA A 47 19.11 14.08 7.93
C ALA A 47 17.83 13.92 8.76
N MET A 48 17.09 15.00 9.03
CA MET A 48 15.80 14.93 9.72
C MET A 48 14.71 14.25 8.89
N GLY A 49 14.68 14.52 7.58
CA GLY A 49 13.75 13.85 6.65
C GLY A 49 14.00 12.34 6.59
N LEU A 50 15.26 11.92 6.67
CA LEU A 50 15.66 10.50 6.68
C LEU A 50 15.53 9.83 8.05
N TYR A 51 15.66 10.58 9.15
CA TYR A 51 15.62 10.02 10.51
C TYR A 51 14.29 9.33 10.84
N HIS A 52 13.19 9.85 10.30
CA HIS A 52 11.84 9.26 10.46
C HIS A 52 11.40 8.44 9.25
N PHE A 53 12.30 8.17 8.30
CA PHE A 53 11.94 7.48 7.07
C PHE A 53 11.90 5.96 7.30
N ASP A 54 10.69 5.41 7.33
CA ASP A 54 10.46 3.96 7.36
C ASP A 54 10.15 3.44 5.95
N VAL A 55 10.99 2.52 5.47
CA VAL A 55 10.84 1.82 4.18
C VAL A 55 9.58 0.95 4.14
N ASN A 56 9.09 0.52 5.30
CA ASN A 56 7.90 -0.33 5.41
C ASN A 56 6.60 0.49 5.42
N ASN A 57 6.68 1.81 5.59
CA ASN A 57 5.51 2.69 5.71
C ASN A 57 5.64 3.97 4.87
N LEU A 58 5.78 3.79 3.56
CA LEU A 58 5.99 4.88 2.59
C LEU A 58 4.94 6.00 2.68
N LYS A 59 3.67 5.69 3.04
CA LYS A 59 2.60 6.70 3.15
C LYS A 59 2.88 7.75 4.22
N LEU A 60 3.45 7.34 5.36
CA LEU A 60 3.78 8.24 6.46
C LEU A 60 5.19 8.83 6.30
N SER A 61 6.11 8.08 5.70
CA SER A 61 7.51 8.49 5.53
C SER A 61 7.70 9.57 4.45
N MET A 62 6.93 9.51 3.36
CA MET A 62 7.07 10.47 2.24
C MET A 62 6.80 11.93 2.65
N PRO A 63 5.71 12.26 3.36
CA PRO A 63 5.48 13.62 3.85
C PRO A 63 6.61 14.16 4.73
N HIS A 64 7.16 13.34 5.63
CA HIS A 64 8.25 13.76 6.52
C HIS A 64 9.57 14.00 5.78
N LEU A 65 9.88 13.18 4.78
CA LEU A 65 11.04 13.38 3.93
C LEU A 65 10.94 14.72 3.18
N LEU A 66 9.77 15.00 2.59
CA LEU A 66 9.49 16.26 1.90
C LEU A 66 9.58 17.49 2.83
N GLU A 67 9.18 17.34 4.10
CA GLU A 67 9.31 18.40 5.10
C GLU A 67 10.78 18.70 5.45
N GLY A 68 11.60 17.65 5.60
CA GLY A 68 13.04 17.78 5.80
C GLY A 68 13.75 18.43 4.61
N LEU A 69 13.35 18.08 3.39
CA LEU A 69 13.85 18.70 2.17
C LEU A 69 13.43 20.17 2.02
N LYS A 70 12.18 20.50 2.36
CA LYS A 70 11.70 21.89 2.40
C LYS A 70 12.53 22.73 3.39
N THR A 71 12.85 22.15 4.54
CA THR A 71 13.73 22.76 5.55
C THR A 71 15.13 22.99 5.02
N ALA A 72 15.70 21.99 4.35
CA ALA A 72 17.03 22.05 3.76
C ALA A 72 17.13 23.14 2.69
N PHE A 73 16.07 23.33 1.90
CA PHE A 73 15.97 24.37 0.87
C PHE A 73 15.89 25.79 1.47
N ILE A 74 14.98 26.02 2.42
CA ILE A 74 14.77 27.34 3.02
C ILE A 74 16.03 27.81 3.77
N THR A 75 16.67 26.92 4.53
CA THR A 75 17.87 27.27 5.31
C THR A 75 19.06 27.65 4.41
N SER A 76 19.26 26.94 3.29
CA SER A 76 20.26 27.31 2.28
C SER A 76 19.93 28.65 1.62
N GLY A 77 18.68 28.84 1.19
CA GLY A 77 18.23 30.08 0.56
C GLY A 77 18.44 31.30 1.45
N VAL A 78 18.11 31.21 2.75
CA VAL A 78 18.31 32.29 3.72
C VAL A 78 19.80 32.59 3.95
N GLY A 79 20.64 31.56 4.07
CA GLY A 79 22.10 31.74 4.22
C GLY A 79 22.75 32.42 3.02
N ILE A 80 22.38 32.00 1.81
CA ILE A 80 22.88 32.61 0.57
C ILE A 80 22.37 34.06 0.43
N LEU A 81 21.09 34.31 0.70
CA LEU A 81 20.49 35.64 0.59
C LEU A 81 21.16 36.64 1.55
N PHE A 82 21.41 36.25 2.79
CA PHE A 82 22.14 37.10 3.74
C PHE A 82 23.62 37.28 3.40
N SER A 83 24.28 36.27 2.85
CA SER A 83 25.64 36.38 2.32
C SER A 83 25.76 37.42 1.19
N ILE A 84 24.77 37.45 0.29
CA ILE A 84 24.69 38.44 -0.79
C ILE A 84 24.46 39.85 -0.21
N ILE A 85 23.52 40.01 0.73
CA ILE A 85 23.25 41.30 1.37
C ILE A 85 24.50 41.83 2.08
N LEU A 86 25.24 40.99 2.81
CA LEU A 86 26.50 41.39 3.43
C LEU A 86 27.55 41.81 2.40
N SER A 87 27.59 41.13 1.25
CA SER A 87 28.52 41.45 0.17
C SER A 87 28.27 42.84 -0.42
N ILE A 88 27.03 43.33 -0.41
CA ILE A 88 26.65 44.66 -0.89
C ILE A 88 26.98 45.73 0.17
N ILE A 89 26.70 45.44 1.45
CA ILE A 89 26.87 46.42 2.54
C ILE A 89 28.34 46.55 2.99
N LYS A 90 29.09 45.44 3.02
CA LYS A 90 30.52 45.40 3.42
C LYS A 90 31.36 44.71 2.33
N PRO A 91 31.73 45.42 1.24
CA PRO A 91 32.55 44.84 0.19
C PRO A 91 33.95 44.44 0.72
N PRO A 92 34.46 43.23 0.39
CA PRO A 92 35.73 42.73 0.92
C PRO A 92 36.93 43.57 0.44
N LEU A 93 38.02 43.59 1.21
CA LEU A 93 39.26 44.28 0.82
C LEU A 93 39.98 43.54 -0.33
N LYS A 94 40.65 44.31 -1.18
CA LYS A 94 41.04 44.07 -2.58
C LYS A 94 41.82 42.77 -2.92
N GLN A 95 42.31 42.01 -1.94
CA GLN A 95 43.31 40.94 -2.15
C GLN A 95 42.75 39.51 -2.20
N ASN A 96 41.59 39.22 -1.61
CA ASN A 96 40.97 37.88 -1.59
C ASN A 96 39.64 37.82 -2.40
N ARG A 97 39.36 38.86 -3.18
CA ARG A 97 38.04 39.12 -3.79
C ARG A 97 37.68 38.23 -4.97
N SER A 98 38.66 37.77 -5.75
CA SER A 98 38.36 37.04 -7.00
C SER A 98 38.12 35.57 -6.72
N GLU A 99 39.14 34.84 -6.24
CA GLU A 99 39.10 33.38 -6.20
C GLU A 99 38.02 32.80 -5.29
N THR A 100 37.80 33.38 -4.11
CA THR A 100 36.80 32.88 -3.16
C THR A 100 35.37 33.28 -3.52
N LEU A 101 35.18 34.43 -4.15
CA LEU A 101 33.87 34.91 -4.58
C LEU A 101 33.41 34.17 -5.83
N GLU A 102 34.34 33.94 -6.76
CA GLU A 102 34.14 33.20 -8.01
C GLU A 102 33.88 31.72 -7.72
N ALA A 103 34.64 31.09 -6.81
CA ALA A 103 34.35 29.73 -6.35
C ALA A 103 33.00 29.61 -5.65
N LEU A 104 32.61 30.59 -4.84
CA LEU A 104 31.30 30.62 -4.17
C LEU A 104 30.15 30.86 -5.16
N GLU A 105 30.34 31.73 -6.14
CA GLU A 105 29.37 32.02 -7.19
C GLU A 105 29.16 30.80 -8.08
N ILE A 106 30.23 30.08 -8.43
CA ILE A 106 30.16 28.79 -9.14
C ILE A 106 29.39 27.77 -8.30
N VAL A 107 29.78 27.56 -7.04
CA VAL A 107 29.10 26.58 -6.16
C VAL A 107 27.63 26.94 -5.94
N VAL A 108 27.29 28.21 -5.74
CA VAL A 108 25.89 28.64 -5.58
C VAL A 108 25.11 28.49 -6.88
N LYS A 109 25.71 28.84 -8.03
CA LYS A 109 25.06 28.69 -9.34
C LYS A 109 24.83 27.23 -9.69
N GLU A 110 25.84 26.40 -9.46
CA GLU A 110 25.82 24.95 -9.70
C GLU A 110 24.86 24.25 -8.73
N PHE A 111 24.83 24.67 -7.46
CA PHE A 111 23.83 24.21 -6.49
C PHE A 111 22.41 24.61 -6.91
N ASN A 112 22.20 25.87 -7.33
CA ASN A 112 20.88 26.38 -7.70
C ASN A 112 20.36 25.73 -9.00
N THR A 113 21.22 25.51 -10.00
CA THR A 113 20.91 24.74 -11.21
C THR A 113 20.52 23.30 -10.87
N ASN A 114 21.31 22.63 -10.04
CA ASN A 114 21.02 21.25 -9.64
C ASN A 114 19.73 21.13 -8.78
N LEU A 115 19.44 22.11 -7.92
CA LEU A 115 18.22 22.12 -7.10
C LEU A 115 16.95 22.39 -7.89
N ILE A 116 16.99 23.35 -8.83
CA ILE A 116 15.81 23.74 -9.59
C ILE A 116 15.52 22.72 -10.69
N GLU A 117 16.54 22.29 -11.44
CA GLU A 117 16.34 21.39 -12.59
C GLU A 117 16.29 19.92 -12.14
N GLN A 118 17.36 19.41 -11.52
CA GLN A 118 17.43 17.97 -11.23
C GLN A 118 16.55 17.57 -10.05
N PHE A 119 16.57 18.30 -8.94
CA PHE A 119 15.72 17.95 -7.80
C PHE A 119 14.26 18.30 -8.04
N GLY A 120 13.96 19.41 -8.70
CA GLY A 120 12.59 19.81 -9.06
C GLY A 120 11.88 18.77 -9.93
N ASP A 121 12.52 18.33 -11.02
CA ASP A 121 11.96 17.34 -11.92
C ASP A 121 11.87 15.96 -11.26
N ASN A 122 12.90 15.54 -10.52
CA ASN A 122 12.88 14.28 -9.77
C ASN A 122 11.78 14.26 -8.69
N PHE A 123 11.49 15.38 -8.02
CA PHE A 123 10.37 15.47 -7.07
C PHE A 123 9.02 15.37 -7.76
N LYS A 124 8.90 15.96 -8.96
CA LYS A 124 7.68 15.85 -9.75
C LYS A 124 7.43 14.42 -10.19
N GLU A 125 8.45 13.72 -10.71
CA GLU A 125 8.36 12.31 -11.09
C GLU A 125 8.08 11.40 -9.89
N LEU A 126 8.75 11.65 -8.75
CA LEU A 126 8.51 10.92 -7.51
C LEU A 126 7.07 11.12 -7.02
N ASN A 127 6.56 12.35 -7.03
CA ASN A 127 5.19 12.65 -6.64
C ASN A 127 4.16 11.96 -7.55
N GLU A 128 4.38 11.97 -8.87
CA GLU A 128 3.52 11.25 -9.82
C GLU A 128 3.59 9.73 -9.59
N SER A 129 4.77 9.18 -9.33
CA SER A 129 4.93 7.76 -8.98
C SER A 129 4.19 7.38 -7.70
N VAL A 130 4.25 8.24 -6.66
CA VAL A 130 3.50 8.04 -5.41
C VAL A 130 2.00 8.15 -5.63
N LYS A 131 1.51 9.10 -6.43
CA LYS A 131 0.08 9.18 -6.81
C LYS A 131 -0.38 7.93 -7.53
N ASN A 132 0.39 7.47 -8.52
CA ASN A 132 0.09 6.23 -9.25
C ASN A 132 0.06 5.03 -8.31
N MET A 133 0.96 4.96 -7.33
CA MET A 133 0.95 3.93 -6.29
C MET A 133 -0.31 4.00 -5.43
N ILE A 134 -0.75 5.20 -5.02
CA ILE A 134 -1.99 5.37 -4.24
C ILE A 134 -3.20 4.94 -5.05
N THR A 135 -3.30 5.36 -6.31
CA THR A 135 -4.37 4.93 -7.24
C THR A 135 -4.37 3.42 -7.40
N TRP A 136 -3.19 2.80 -7.58
CA TRP A 136 -3.07 1.35 -7.65
C TRP A 136 -3.56 0.66 -6.36
N GLN A 137 -3.23 1.21 -5.20
CA GLN A 137 -3.69 0.67 -3.91
C GLN A 137 -5.21 0.76 -3.75
N ASP A 138 -5.83 1.87 -4.15
CA ASP A 138 -7.29 2.03 -4.09
C ASP A 138 -7.99 1.05 -5.06
N ASN A 139 -7.46 0.90 -6.27
CA ASN A 139 -7.96 -0.07 -7.24
C ASN A 139 -7.80 -1.51 -6.73
N TYR A 140 -6.64 -1.84 -6.14
CA TYR A 140 -6.39 -3.17 -5.57
C TYR A 140 -7.34 -3.47 -4.42
N LYS A 141 -7.57 -2.51 -3.52
CA LYS A 141 -8.56 -2.63 -2.45
C LYS A 141 -9.97 -2.92 -2.98
N SER A 142 -10.38 -2.20 -4.03
CA SER A 142 -11.67 -2.45 -4.69
C SER A 142 -11.75 -3.84 -5.32
N MET A 143 -10.65 -4.30 -5.93
CA MET A 143 -10.58 -5.63 -6.52
C MET A 143 -10.70 -6.72 -5.46
N ILE A 144 -9.99 -6.59 -4.32
CA ILE A 144 -10.10 -7.54 -3.20
C ILE A 144 -11.54 -7.62 -2.68
N LYS A 145 -12.23 -6.48 -2.54
CA LYS A 145 -13.63 -6.47 -2.10
C LYS A 145 -14.55 -7.21 -3.10
N SER A 146 -14.37 -6.97 -4.40
CA SER A 146 -15.11 -7.68 -5.46
C SER A 146 -14.84 -9.19 -5.43
N HIS A 147 -13.59 -9.59 -5.21
CA HIS A 147 -13.22 -11.00 -5.04
C HIS A 147 -13.85 -11.63 -3.79
N GLU A 148 -13.87 -10.91 -2.67
CA GLU A 148 -14.53 -11.34 -1.43
C GLU A 148 -16.04 -11.58 -1.67
N ASP A 149 -16.73 -10.63 -2.31
CA ASP A 149 -18.14 -10.78 -2.69
C ASP A 149 -18.36 -11.99 -3.62
N GLY A 150 -17.45 -12.20 -4.58
CA GLY A 150 -17.45 -13.36 -5.46
C GLY A 150 -17.28 -14.69 -4.72
N ILE A 151 -16.37 -14.75 -3.75
CA ILE A 151 -16.16 -15.93 -2.90
C ILE A 151 -17.41 -16.22 -2.07
N ILE A 152 -18.04 -15.20 -1.48
CA ILE A 152 -19.30 -15.37 -0.72
C ILE A 152 -20.39 -15.97 -1.62
N LYS A 153 -20.51 -15.50 -2.86
CA LYS A 153 -21.46 -16.06 -3.82
C LYS A 153 -21.17 -17.52 -4.14
N ILE A 154 -19.90 -17.87 -4.43
CA ILE A 154 -19.48 -19.25 -4.68
C ILE A 154 -19.79 -20.15 -3.48
N LEU A 155 -19.52 -19.69 -2.25
CA LEU A 155 -19.84 -20.44 -1.03
C LEU A 155 -21.35 -20.71 -0.89
N SER A 156 -22.18 -19.73 -1.25
CA SER A 156 -23.64 -19.91 -1.29
C SER A 156 -24.06 -20.94 -2.33
N GLU A 157 -23.48 -20.92 -3.53
CA GLU A 157 -23.78 -21.89 -4.59
C GLU A 157 -23.36 -23.31 -4.17
N ILE A 158 -22.18 -23.47 -3.56
CA ILE A 158 -21.71 -24.75 -3.01
C ILE A 158 -22.68 -25.28 -1.94
N LYS A 159 -23.19 -24.40 -1.06
CA LYS A 159 -24.19 -24.79 -0.06
C LYS A 159 -25.46 -25.31 -0.73
N THR A 160 -25.97 -24.62 -1.75
CA THR A 160 -27.14 -25.08 -2.51
C THR A 160 -26.90 -26.44 -3.16
N VAL A 161 -25.74 -26.65 -3.79
CA VAL A 161 -25.38 -27.94 -4.39
C VAL A 161 -25.32 -29.05 -3.33
N SER A 162 -24.80 -28.77 -2.14
CA SER A 162 -24.76 -29.75 -1.05
C SER A 162 -26.16 -30.18 -0.58
N LEU A 163 -27.10 -29.23 -0.50
CA LEU A 163 -28.50 -29.51 -0.15
C LEU A 163 -29.22 -30.31 -1.24
N LEU A 164 -29.00 -29.97 -2.51
CA LEU A 164 -29.55 -30.73 -3.63
C LEU A 164 -29.04 -32.17 -3.61
N LYS A 165 -27.74 -32.37 -3.38
CA LYS A 165 -27.14 -33.69 -3.26
C LYS A 165 -27.75 -34.51 -2.11
N GLU A 166 -27.98 -33.89 -0.95
CA GLU A 166 -28.65 -34.57 0.18
C GLU A 166 -30.08 -34.99 -0.18
N ASN A 167 -30.82 -34.12 -0.88
CA ASN A 167 -32.18 -34.41 -1.32
C ASN A 167 -32.21 -35.54 -2.37
N GLU A 168 -31.31 -35.53 -3.35
CA GLU A 168 -31.16 -36.62 -4.31
C GLU A 168 -30.83 -37.95 -3.62
N GLN A 169 -29.95 -37.93 -2.62
CA GLN A 169 -29.61 -39.12 -1.85
C GLN A 169 -30.83 -39.69 -1.10
N LYS A 170 -31.67 -38.83 -0.50
CA LYS A 170 -32.94 -39.25 0.13
C LYS A 170 -33.91 -39.84 -0.91
N ASN A 171 -34.03 -39.21 -2.08
CA ASN A 171 -34.90 -39.71 -3.14
C ASN A 171 -34.46 -41.08 -3.66
N ILE A 172 -33.16 -41.30 -3.84
CA ILE A 172 -32.61 -42.60 -4.24
C ILE A 172 -32.90 -43.65 -3.16
N GLN A 173 -32.72 -43.32 -1.88
CA GLN A 173 -33.05 -44.24 -0.78
C GLN A 173 -34.54 -44.62 -0.80
N ALA A 174 -35.44 -43.65 -1.01
CA ALA A 174 -36.87 -43.92 -1.13
C ALA A 174 -37.20 -44.82 -2.33
N LEU A 175 -36.56 -44.61 -3.49
CA LEU A 175 -36.73 -45.45 -4.67
C LEU A 175 -36.25 -46.89 -4.42
N ILE A 176 -35.10 -47.07 -3.75
CA ILE A 176 -34.59 -48.39 -3.38
C ILE A 176 -35.58 -49.11 -2.46
N GLU A 177 -36.11 -48.42 -1.45
CA GLU A 177 -37.08 -49.03 -0.52
C GLU A 177 -38.39 -49.39 -1.24
N ASN A 178 -38.88 -48.52 -2.12
CA ASN A 178 -40.05 -48.80 -2.95
C ASN A 178 -39.84 -50.01 -3.87
N LEU A 179 -38.67 -50.12 -4.52
CA LEU A 179 -38.30 -51.26 -5.35
C LEU A 179 -38.23 -52.56 -4.53
N LYS A 180 -37.63 -52.51 -3.34
CA LYS A 180 -37.55 -53.65 -2.42
C LYS A 180 -38.95 -54.12 -2.01
N ASN A 181 -39.83 -53.20 -1.64
CA ASN A 181 -41.21 -53.52 -1.26
C ASN A 181 -42.01 -54.10 -2.43
N SER A 182 -41.87 -53.53 -3.63
CA SER A 182 -42.49 -54.06 -4.85
C SER A 182 -41.98 -55.45 -5.20
N SER A 183 -40.66 -55.68 -5.13
CA SER A 183 -40.06 -56.99 -5.36
C SER A 183 -40.56 -58.04 -4.36
N LEU A 184 -40.67 -57.68 -3.08
CA LEU A 184 -41.24 -58.55 -2.05
C LEU A 184 -42.70 -58.90 -2.35
N HIS A 185 -43.50 -57.90 -2.76
CA HIS A 185 -44.90 -58.11 -3.13
C HIS A 185 -45.02 -59.05 -4.33
N VAL A 186 -44.21 -58.84 -5.39
CA VAL A 186 -44.16 -59.74 -6.55
C VAL A 186 -43.77 -61.15 -6.12
N ARG A 187 -42.74 -61.31 -5.29
CA ARG A 187 -42.31 -62.62 -4.77
C ARG A 187 -43.44 -63.35 -4.07
N ASN A 188 -44.15 -62.67 -3.17
CA ASN A 188 -45.26 -63.25 -2.42
C ASN A 188 -46.42 -63.63 -3.35
N SER A 189 -46.79 -62.77 -4.30
CA SER A 189 -47.83 -63.07 -5.30
C SER A 189 -47.48 -64.28 -6.17
N LEU A 190 -46.20 -64.46 -6.55
CA LEU A 190 -45.75 -65.66 -7.26
C LEU A 190 -45.84 -66.91 -6.38
N GLU A 191 -45.49 -66.81 -5.10
CA GLU A 191 -45.56 -67.91 -4.12
C GLU A 191 -47.02 -68.36 -3.91
N ASP A 192 -47.94 -67.40 -3.78
CA ASP A 192 -49.38 -67.65 -3.69
C ASP A 192 -49.92 -68.32 -4.95
N THR A 193 -49.58 -67.77 -6.13
CA THR A 193 -50.02 -68.34 -7.42
C THR A 193 -49.51 -69.76 -7.61
N THR A 194 -48.24 -70.02 -7.25
CA THR A 194 -47.64 -71.36 -7.33
C THR A 194 -48.35 -72.33 -6.39
N SER A 195 -48.70 -71.89 -5.19
CA SER A 195 -49.43 -72.68 -4.20
C SER A 195 -50.84 -73.05 -4.71
N ILE A 196 -51.58 -72.09 -5.27
CA ILE A 196 -52.89 -72.33 -5.88
C ILE A 196 -52.80 -73.32 -7.04
N VAL A 197 -51.84 -73.15 -7.94
CA VAL A 197 -51.64 -74.07 -9.08
C VAL A 197 -51.35 -75.49 -8.60
N LYS A 198 -50.53 -75.63 -7.56
CA LYS A 198 -50.20 -76.94 -6.96
C LYS A 198 -51.44 -77.60 -6.34
N GLU A 199 -52.25 -76.85 -5.60
CA GLU A 199 -53.50 -77.35 -5.00
C GLU A 199 -54.49 -77.81 -6.08
N ASN A 200 -54.69 -77.00 -7.11
CA ASN A 200 -55.56 -77.35 -8.24
C ASN A 200 -55.09 -78.61 -8.99
N MET A 201 -53.78 -78.76 -9.22
CA MET A 201 -53.23 -79.99 -9.80
C MET A 201 -53.51 -81.21 -8.92
N GLN A 202 -53.36 -81.08 -7.60
CA GLN A 202 -53.65 -82.17 -6.67
C GLN A 202 -55.14 -82.56 -6.68
N LEU A 203 -56.04 -81.59 -6.79
CA LEU A 203 -57.48 -81.82 -6.93
C LEU A 203 -57.80 -82.59 -8.23
N LEU A 204 -57.27 -82.14 -9.37
CA LEU A 204 -57.44 -82.84 -10.65
C LEU A 204 -56.90 -84.27 -10.63
N LEU A 205 -55.76 -84.51 -9.95
CA LEU A 205 -55.21 -85.85 -9.78
C LEU A 205 -56.07 -86.74 -8.86
N ARG A 206 -56.76 -86.16 -7.88
CA ARG A 206 -57.74 -86.87 -7.04
C ARG A 206 -59.00 -87.23 -7.83
N GLU A 207 -59.50 -86.31 -8.65
CA GLU A 207 -60.60 -86.52 -9.60
C GLU A 207 -60.29 -87.64 -10.60
N ALA A 208 -59.14 -87.56 -11.27
CA ALA A 208 -58.74 -88.52 -12.28
C ALA A 208 -58.52 -89.95 -11.74
N ASN A 209 -58.12 -90.09 -10.47
CA ASN A 209 -57.95 -91.39 -9.81
C ASN A 209 -59.24 -91.93 -9.16
N GLY A 210 -60.39 -91.30 -9.39
CA GLY A 210 -61.70 -91.78 -8.91
C GLY A 210 -61.88 -91.73 -7.39
N LYS A 211 -61.18 -90.81 -6.69
CA LYS A 211 -61.21 -90.67 -5.22
C LYS A 211 -62.09 -89.52 -4.72
N LEU A 212 -63.12 -89.13 -5.46
CA LEU A 212 -64.17 -88.24 -4.95
C LEU A 212 -65.34 -89.04 -4.39
#